data_AF-A0A3M1AQ74-F1
#
_entry.id   AF-A0A3M1AQ74-F1
#
_cell.length_a   1.000
_cell.length_b   1.000
_cell.length_c   1.000
_cell.angle_alpha   90.00
_cell.angle_beta   90.00
_cell.angle_gamma   90.00
#
_symmetry.space_group_name_H-M   'P 1'
#
loop_
_entity.id
_entity.type
_entity.pdbx_description
1 polymer ?
#
loop_
_entity_poly.entity_id
_entity_poly.type
_entity_poly.pdbx_seq_one_letter_code
_entity_poly.pdbx_strand_id
1 'polypeptide(L)'
;DHVKSTDADRWAELVAKLNFDERETVAWKNIVDNMYYPEDDEKGIFLQQEGFLDKEIRTVDTLKPEERPLNQNWSWDRILRSCFIKQADVLQGLYFFEDQFDEDTHRRNFEFYEPLTVHESSLSACVHAILASRLGMHEKAYEMYLRTARLDLDDYNNDTEDGLHITSMAGTWMALVEGFGGMRAEDDMLAFDPHLPEKWNSYNFHIRWRNHFLHILVGKDGAALKNNADQTLKVKLRGEIVEVPAQGEVKF
;
A
#
# COMPACT_ATOMS: atom_id res chain seq x y z
N ASP A 1 2.97 -23.77 -13.63
CA ASP A 1 2.99 -24.93 -12.70
C ASP A 1 1.66 -25.23 -12.02
N HIS A 2 1.08 -24.31 -11.25
CA HIS A 2 -0.18 -24.57 -10.51
C HIS A 2 -1.29 -25.15 -11.40
N VAL A 3 -1.74 -24.42 -12.43
CA VAL A 3 -2.82 -24.88 -13.34
C VAL A 3 -2.48 -26.21 -14.00
N LYS A 4 -1.24 -26.38 -14.47
CA LYS A 4 -0.76 -27.65 -15.06
C LYS A 4 -0.90 -28.84 -14.10
N SER A 5 -0.69 -28.61 -12.81
CA SER A 5 -0.78 -29.65 -11.77
C SER A 5 -2.20 -29.89 -11.25
N THR A 6 -3.10 -28.91 -11.34
CA THR A 6 -4.44 -28.97 -10.73
C THR A 6 -5.57 -29.17 -11.74
N ASP A 7 -5.36 -28.80 -13.02
CA ASP A 7 -6.37 -28.87 -14.07
C ASP A 7 -5.72 -29.04 -15.46
N ALA A 8 -5.53 -30.31 -15.87
CA ALA A 8 -4.85 -30.66 -17.12
C ALA A 8 -5.62 -30.23 -18.37
N ASP A 9 -6.96 -30.28 -18.34
CA ASP A 9 -7.79 -29.90 -19.48
C ASP A 9 -7.73 -28.38 -19.69
N ARG A 10 -7.83 -27.60 -18.60
CA ARG A 10 -7.67 -26.15 -18.66
C ARG A 10 -6.27 -25.76 -19.11
N TRP A 11 -5.25 -26.48 -18.66
CA TRP A 11 -3.88 -26.27 -19.13
C TRP A 11 -3.76 -26.47 -20.63
N ALA A 12 -4.26 -27.58 -21.17
CA ALA A 12 -4.21 -27.87 -22.60
C ALA A 12 -4.95 -26.80 -23.43
N GLU A 13 -6.11 -26.35 -22.96
CA GLU A 13 -6.85 -25.25 -23.58
C GLU A 13 -6.03 -23.95 -23.61
N LEU A 14 -5.41 -23.56 -22.49
CA LEU A 14 -4.60 -22.35 -22.41
C LEU A 14 -3.36 -22.41 -23.30
N VAL A 15 -2.66 -23.54 -23.31
CA VAL A 15 -1.50 -23.77 -24.17
C VAL A 15 -1.87 -23.57 -25.64
N ALA A 16 -2.97 -24.18 -26.09
CA ALA A 16 -3.43 -24.04 -27.46
C ALA A 16 -3.89 -22.61 -27.78
N LYS A 17 -4.68 -21.98 -26.89
CA LYS A 17 -5.25 -20.65 -27.11
C LYS A 17 -4.19 -19.55 -27.14
N LEU A 18 -3.20 -19.63 -26.26
CA LEU A 18 -2.13 -18.63 -26.15
C LEU A 18 -0.95 -18.93 -27.08
N ASN A 19 -0.96 -20.09 -27.76
CA ASN A 19 0.20 -20.62 -28.47
C ASN A 19 1.45 -20.62 -27.56
N PHE A 20 1.25 -21.02 -26.30
CA PHE A 20 2.26 -20.93 -25.25
C PHE A 20 3.25 -22.08 -25.37
N ASP A 21 4.55 -21.77 -25.44
CA ASP A 21 5.62 -22.77 -25.45
C ASP A 21 6.28 -22.83 -24.07
N GLU A 22 6.17 -23.98 -23.41
CA GLU A 22 6.76 -24.17 -22.08
C GLU A 22 8.27 -23.90 -22.03
N ARG A 23 8.97 -23.99 -23.17
CA ARG A 23 10.40 -23.65 -23.26
C ARG A 23 10.68 -22.17 -23.01
N GLU A 24 9.70 -21.29 -23.20
CA GLU A 24 9.81 -19.86 -22.88
C GLU A 24 10.05 -19.64 -21.38
N THR A 25 9.54 -20.52 -20.51
CA THR A 25 9.74 -20.44 -19.05
C THR A 25 11.21 -20.55 -18.64
N VAL A 26 12.04 -21.23 -19.45
CA VAL A 26 13.49 -21.30 -19.23
C VAL A 26 14.11 -19.91 -19.39
N ALA A 27 13.68 -19.16 -20.41
CA ALA A 27 14.13 -17.79 -20.62
C ALA A 27 13.64 -16.86 -19.52
N TRP A 28 12.38 -17.00 -19.09
CA TRP A 28 11.83 -16.20 -17.98
C TRP A 28 12.59 -16.44 -16.68
N LYS A 29 12.89 -17.70 -16.36
CA LYS A 29 13.69 -18.05 -15.18
C LYS A 29 15.08 -17.41 -15.26
N ASN A 30 15.73 -17.48 -16.43
CA ASN A 30 17.03 -16.83 -16.63
C ASN A 30 16.95 -15.31 -16.44
N ILE A 31 15.87 -14.65 -16.87
CA ILE A 31 15.66 -13.21 -16.64
C ILE A 31 15.50 -12.92 -15.14
N VAL A 32 14.66 -13.69 -14.44
CA VAL A 32 14.44 -13.52 -12.99
C VAL A 32 15.74 -13.73 -12.21
N ASP A 33 16.48 -14.80 -12.51
CA ASP A 33 17.73 -15.15 -11.82
C ASP A 33 18.87 -14.13 -12.08
N ASN A 34 18.75 -13.28 -13.10
CA ASN A 34 19.78 -12.28 -13.49
C ASN A 34 19.23 -10.83 -13.50
N MET A 35 18.05 -10.58 -12.94
CA MET A 35 17.50 -9.23 -12.86
C MET A 35 18.33 -8.41 -11.86
N TYR A 36 18.75 -7.22 -12.27
CA TYR A 36 19.45 -6.30 -11.39
C TYR A 36 18.45 -5.43 -10.61
N TYR A 37 18.62 -5.37 -9.29
CA TYR A 37 17.85 -4.54 -8.39
C TYR A 37 18.81 -3.60 -7.67
N PRO A 38 18.80 -2.29 -7.97
CA PRO A 38 19.77 -1.37 -7.41
C PRO A 38 19.48 -1.07 -5.94
N GLU A 39 20.51 -1.13 -5.10
CA GLU A 39 20.47 -0.85 -3.67
C GLU A 39 21.66 0.01 -3.24
N ASP A 40 21.52 0.71 -2.12
CA ASP A 40 22.63 1.37 -1.43
C ASP A 40 22.91 0.62 -0.13
N ASP A 41 24.00 -0.15 -0.11
CA ASP A 41 24.37 -1.02 1.02
C ASP A 41 24.60 -0.23 2.32
N GLU A 42 25.12 1.00 2.22
CA GLU A 42 25.43 1.82 3.39
C GLU A 42 24.16 2.30 4.10
N LYS A 43 23.15 2.73 3.33
CA LYS A 43 21.83 3.15 3.85
C LYS A 43 20.88 1.98 4.04
N GLY A 44 21.15 0.83 3.43
CA GLY A 44 20.27 -0.32 3.40
C GLY A 44 18.90 -0.01 2.79
N ILE A 45 18.88 0.78 1.70
CA ILE A 45 17.67 1.18 0.96
C ILE A 45 17.72 0.69 -0.48
N PHE A 46 16.56 0.47 -1.08
CA PHE A 46 16.46 0.26 -2.52
C PHE A 46 16.60 1.60 -3.22
N LEU A 47 17.28 1.63 -4.36
CA LEU A 47 17.36 2.82 -5.20
C LEU A 47 16.18 2.82 -6.18
N GLN A 48 15.47 3.94 -6.27
CA GLN A 48 14.38 4.10 -7.24
C GLN A 48 14.88 3.89 -8.69
N GLN A 49 16.12 4.30 -8.96
CA GLN A 49 16.84 3.96 -10.17
C GLN A 49 18.35 4.00 -9.92
N GLU A 50 19.14 3.39 -10.81
CA GLU A 50 20.59 3.55 -10.83
C GLU A 50 20.98 5.03 -10.87
N GLY A 51 21.92 5.43 -10.00
CA GLY A 51 22.37 6.81 -9.88
C GLY A 51 21.38 7.77 -9.19
N PHE A 52 20.34 7.27 -8.50
CA PHE A 52 19.43 8.14 -7.74
C PHE A 52 20.18 9.05 -6.74
N LEU A 53 21.19 8.50 -6.06
CA LEU A 53 21.99 9.22 -5.07
C LEU A 53 23.02 10.19 -5.68
N ASP A 54 23.20 10.21 -7.01
CA ASP A 54 24.03 11.22 -7.68
C ASP A 54 23.34 12.59 -7.75
N LYS A 55 22.04 12.63 -7.42
CA LYS A 55 21.23 13.85 -7.37
C LYS A 55 21.53 14.63 -6.09
N GLU A 56 21.26 15.94 -6.12
CA GLU A 56 21.27 16.76 -4.90
C GLU A 56 20.07 16.38 -4.03
N ILE A 57 20.28 15.49 -3.06
CA ILE A 57 19.22 14.99 -2.17
C ILE A 57 18.77 16.11 -1.23
N ARG A 58 17.51 16.50 -1.35
CA ARG A 58 16.85 17.53 -0.56
C ARG A 58 15.41 17.16 -0.28
N THR A 59 14.97 17.49 0.91
CA THR A 59 13.62 17.21 1.37
C THR A 59 12.64 18.30 0.92
N VAL A 60 11.37 17.91 0.86
CA VAL A 60 10.25 18.71 0.33
C VAL A 60 10.05 19.98 1.16
N ASP A 61 10.31 19.97 2.47
CA ASP A 61 10.29 21.17 3.34
C ASP A 61 11.32 22.25 2.94
N THR A 62 12.32 21.92 2.13
CA THR A 62 13.26 22.92 1.58
C THR A 62 12.72 23.66 0.35
N LEU A 63 11.59 23.23 -0.21
CA LEU A 63 10.90 23.90 -1.31
C LEU A 63 10.10 25.09 -0.78
N LYS A 64 10.13 26.21 -1.51
CA LYS A 64 9.26 27.34 -1.18
C LYS A 64 7.81 27.05 -1.57
N PRO A 65 6.80 27.60 -0.86
CA PRO A 65 5.40 27.41 -1.23
C PRO A 65 5.08 27.78 -2.69
N GLU A 66 5.69 28.85 -3.21
CA GLU A 66 5.52 29.30 -4.59
C GLU A 66 6.13 28.37 -5.65
N GLU A 67 6.97 27.41 -5.25
CA GLU A 67 7.50 26.40 -6.17
C GLU A 67 6.51 25.26 -6.40
N ARG A 68 5.41 25.19 -5.65
CA ARG A 68 4.46 24.08 -5.70
C ARG A 68 3.13 24.46 -6.39
N PRO A 69 2.55 23.55 -7.19
CA PRO A 69 3.11 22.25 -7.56
C PRO A 69 4.25 22.40 -8.57
N LEU A 70 5.26 21.52 -8.49
CA LEU A 70 6.50 21.60 -9.26
C LEU A 70 6.23 21.59 -10.76
N ASN A 71 5.31 20.74 -11.22
CA ASN A 71 4.94 20.63 -12.64
C ASN A 71 4.37 21.93 -13.25
N GLN A 72 3.87 22.86 -12.43
CA GLN A 72 3.35 24.16 -12.88
C GLN A 72 4.38 25.29 -12.76
N ASN A 73 5.39 25.14 -11.89
CA ASN A 73 6.32 26.21 -11.55
C ASN A 73 7.78 25.97 -11.98
N TRP A 74 8.14 24.72 -12.30
CA TRP A 74 9.48 24.34 -12.74
C TRP A 74 9.48 23.86 -14.19
N SER A 75 10.63 24.02 -14.87
CA SER A 75 10.83 23.38 -16.16
C SER A 75 10.98 21.86 -16.01
N TRP A 76 10.52 21.11 -17.01
CA TRP A 76 10.61 19.65 -17.01
C TRP A 76 12.05 19.14 -16.85
N ASP A 77 13.04 19.83 -17.43
CA ASP A 77 14.45 19.44 -17.28
C ASP A 77 14.94 19.55 -15.83
N ARG A 78 14.46 20.56 -15.09
CA ARG A 78 14.77 20.74 -13.67
C ARG A 78 14.12 19.63 -12.84
N ILE A 79 12.84 19.33 -13.09
CA ILE A 79 12.11 18.26 -12.39
C ILE A 79 12.81 16.91 -12.57
N LEU A 80 13.12 16.52 -13.81
CA LEU A 80 13.73 15.22 -14.13
C LEU A 80 15.14 15.05 -13.51
N ARG A 81 15.88 16.14 -13.31
CA ARG A 81 17.20 16.13 -12.67
C ARG A 81 17.13 16.20 -11.14
N SER A 82 16.02 16.67 -10.57
CA SER A 82 15.82 16.75 -9.11
C SER A 82 15.64 15.37 -8.46
N CYS A 83 15.70 15.34 -7.13
CA CYS A 83 15.39 14.16 -6.30
C CYS A 83 13.92 14.10 -5.86
N PHE A 84 13.08 15.07 -6.24
CA PHE A 84 11.68 15.11 -5.84
C PHE A 84 10.87 14.06 -6.58
N ILE A 85 10.06 13.32 -5.82
CA ILE A 85 9.33 12.17 -6.33
C ILE A 85 7.85 12.54 -6.38
N LYS A 86 7.21 12.30 -7.53
CA LYS A 86 5.79 12.63 -7.72
C LYS A 86 4.88 11.85 -6.77
N GLN A 87 5.17 10.57 -6.56
CA GLN A 87 4.32 9.62 -5.84
C GLN A 87 5.11 8.43 -5.30
N ALA A 88 4.47 7.54 -4.53
CA ALA A 88 5.10 6.29 -4.11
C ALA A 88 5.65 5.50 -5.32
N ASP A 89 6.92 5.11 -5.22
CA ASP A 89 7.64 4.32 -6.23
C ASP A 89 8.29 3.11 -5.56
N VAL A 90 9.46 3.25 -4.93
CA VAL A 90 10.03 2.21 -4.05
C VAL A 90 9.04 1.79 -2.96
N LEU A 91 8.38 2.78 -2.36
CA LEU A 91 7.34 2.54 -1.35
C LEU A 91 6.11 1.80 -1.92
N GLN A 92 5.79 1.98 -3.21
CA GLN A 92 4.72 1.22 -3.85
C GLN A 92 5.09 -0.26 -3.98
N GLY A 93 6.35 -0.55 -4.33
CA GLY A 93 6.88 -1.92 -4.36
C GLY A 93 6.84 -2.58 -2.99
N LEU A 94 7.29 -1.87 -1.96
CA LEU A 94 7.24 -2.33 -0.57
C LEU A 94 5.80 -2.61 -0.11
N TYR A 95 4.83 -1.77 -0.46
CA TYR A 95 3.43 -2.02 -0.15
C TYR A 95 2.88 -3.29 -0.84
N PHE A 96 3.23 -3.55 -2.11
CA PHE A 96 2.74 -4.74 -2.81
C PHE A 96 3.34 -6.06 -2.31
N PHE A 97 4.57 -6.01 -1.83
CA PHE A 97 5.33 -7.18 -1.37
C PHE A 97 5.67 -7.04 0.12
N GLU A 98 4.72 -6.53 0.90
CA GLU A 98 4.92 -6.11 2.29
C GLU A 98 5.42 -7.26 3.20
N ASP A 99 5.01 -8.49 2.89
CA ASP A 99 5.39 -9.73 3.55
C ASP A 99 6.78 -10.26 3.18
N GLN A 100 7.39 -9.74 2.11
CA GLN A 100 8.71 -10.15 1.63
C GLN A 100 9.86 -9.35 2.26
N PHE A 101 9.56 -8.32 3.05
CA PHE A 101 10.56 -7.44 3.68
C PHE A 101 10.27 -7.25 5.17
N ASP A 102 11.33 -7.15 5.97
CA ASP A 102 11.23 -6.88 7.39
C ASP A 102 10.84 -5.42 7.70
N GLU A 103 10.39 -5.18 8.93
CA GLU A 103 9.95 -3.85 9.37
C GLU A 103 11.07 -2.81 9.25
N ASP A 104 12.32 -3.18 9.53
CA ASP A 104 13.46 -2.27 9.44
C ASP A 104 13.70 -1.80 8.00
N THR A 105 13.53 -2.70 7.01
CA THR A 105 13.63 -2.38 5.60
C THR A 105 12.51 -1.45 5.16
N HIS A 106 11.28 -1.71 5.59
CA HIS A 106 10.16 -0.78 5.38
C HIS A 106 10.45 0.59 5.98
N ARG A 107 10.97 0.64 7.22
CA ARG A 107 11.28 1.87 7.95
C ARG A 107 12.35 2.71 7.26
N ARG A 108 13.51 2.13 6.94
CA ARG A 108 14.62 2.86 6.29
C ARG A 108 14.20 3.43 4.94
N ASN A 109 13.47 2.67 4.12
CA ASN A 109 12.99 3.15 2.83
C ASN A 109 11.90 4.22 3.01
N PHE A 110 10.97 4.06 3.95
CA PHE A 110 9.92 5.05 4.22
C PHE A 110 10.51 6.38 4.68
N GLU A 111 11.40 6.35 5.67
CA GLU A 111 12.06 7.54 6.21
C GLU A 111 12.97 8.24 5.17
N PHE A 112 13.50 7.50 4.21
CA PHE A 112 14.27 8.07 3.11
C PHE A 112 13.38 8.71 2.04
N TYR A 113 12.34 8.02 1.58
CA TYR A 113 11.56 8.43 0.40
C TYR A 113 10.36 9.34 0.71
N GLU A 114 9.73 9.22 1.88
CA GLU A 114 8.58 10.09 2.22
C GLU A 114 8.97 11.57 2.21
N PRO A 115 10.09 12.01 2.82
CA PRO A 115 10.47 13.42 2.81
C PRO A 115 10.85 13.96 1.43
N LEU A 116 11.09 13.10 0.44
CA LEU A 116 11.41 13.47 -0.95
C LEU A 116 10.16 13.52 -1.84
N THR A 117 9.01 13.04 -1.35
CA THR A 117 7.80 12.87 -2.17
C THR A 117 6.90 14.10 -2.09
N VAL A 118 6.63 14.74 -3.23
CA VAL A 118 5.76 15.95 -3.29
C VAL A 118 4.27 15.61 -3.25
N HIS A 119 3.94 14.34 -3.53
CA HIS A 119 2.59 13.80 -3.58
C HIS A 119 1.67 14.58 -4.55
N GLU A 120 2.20 14.93 -5.73
CA GLU A 120 1.46 15.57 -6.83
C GLU A 120 0.68 14.54 -7.69
N SER A 121 0.33 13.43 -7.06
CA SER A 121 -0.48 12.36 -7.63
C SER A 121 -1.47 11.92 -6.58
N SER A 122 -2.73 11.81 -6.97
CA SER A 122 -3.83 11.34 -6.12
C SER A 122 -3.61 9.93 -5.54
N LEU A 123 -2.77 9.12 -6.18
CA LEU A 123 -2.40 7.78 -5.69
C LEU A 123 -1.43 7.82 -4.50
N SER A 124 -0.65 8.90 -4.35
CA SER A 124 0.52 8.87 -3.48
C SER A 124 0.16 8.76 -2.00
N ALA A 125 -0.82 9.55 -1.54
CA ALA A 125 -1.06 9.71 -0.12
C ALA A 125 -1.60 8.43 0.55
N CYS A 126 -2.40 7.62 -0.17
CA CYS A 126 -2.95 6.40 0.44
C CYS A 126 -1.86 5.37 0.79
N VAL A 127 -0.87 5.16 -0.10
CA VAL A 127 0.24 4.22 0.14
C VAL A 127 1.08 4.67 1.32
N HIS A 128 1.36 5.97 1.42
CA HIS A 128 2.11 6.51 2.54
C HIS A 128 1.33 6.41 3.86
N ALA A 129 0.00 6.60 3.83
CA ALA A 129 -0.84 6.41 5.01
C ALA A 129 -0.82 4.94 5.50
N ILE A 130 -0.87 3.98 4.58
CA ILE A 130 -0.86 2.54 4.89
C ILE A 130 0.50 2.14 5.48
N LEU A 131 1.61 2.53 4.86
CA LEU A 131 2.95 2.20 5.35
C LEU A 131 3.28 2.89 6.67
N ALA A 132 2.93 4.18 6.81
CA ALA A 132 3.09 4.90 8.08
C ALA A 132 2.27 4.24 9.20
N SER A 133 1.05 3.77 8.90
CA SER A 133 0.22 3.02 9.85
C SER A 133 0.93 1.76 10.33
N ARG A 134 1.44 0.95 9.39
CA ARG A 134 2.19 -0.29 9.68
C ARG A 134 3.41 -0.03 10.56
N LEU A 135 4.14 1.05 10.27
CA LEU A 135 5.38 1.42 10.98
C LEU A 135 5.14 2.08 12.34
N GLY A 136 3.89 2.20 12.80
CA GLY A 136 3.53 2.89 14.05
C GLY A 136 3.67 4.41 14.00
N MET A 137 3.83 5.00 12.81
CA MET A 137 3.99 6.44 12.59
C MET A 137 2.61 7.11 12.53
N HIS A 138 1.84 7.02 13.62
CA HIS A 138 0.41 7.36 13.65
C HIS A 138 0.09 8.81 13.20
N GLU A 139 0.91 9.78 13.57
CA GLU A 139 0.73 11.17 13.14
C GLU A 139 0.87 11.32 11.62
N LYS A 140 1.91 10.71 11.04
CA LYS A 140 2.16 10.71 9.59
C LYS A 140 1.08 9.95 8.84
N ALA A 141 0.62 8.82 9.38
CA ALA A 141 -0.48 8.05 8.80
C ALA A 141 -1.77 8.90 8.74
N TYR A 142 -2.06 9.63 9.82
CA TYR A 142 -3.23 10.51 9.88
C TYR A 142 -3.12 11.73 8.96
N GLU A 143 -1.93 12.35 8.88
CA GLU A 143 -1.63 13.42 7.92
C GLU A 143 -1.92 12.98 6.49
N MET A 144 -1.39 11.83 6.08
CA MET A 144 -1.56 11.29 4.72
C MET A 144 -2.99 10.83 4.44
N TYR A 145 -3.67 10.26 5.44
CA TYR A 145 -5.09 9.94 5.35
C TYR A 145 -5.94 11.18 5.06
N LEU A 146 -5.72 12.28 5.77
CA LEU A 146 -6.46 13.53 5.52
C LEU A 146 -6.24 14.05 4.10
N ARG A 147 -5.00 13.95 3.60
CA ARG A 147 -4.67 14.38 2.23
C ARG A 147 -5.43 13.57 1.18
N THR A 148 -5.52 12.24 1.31
CA THR A 148 -6.31 11.43 0.36
C THR A 148 -7.82 11.61 0.52
N ALA A 149 -8.31 11.69 1.77
CA ALA A 149 -9.74 11.78 2.08
C ALA A 149 -10.37 13.13 1.74
N ARG A 150 -9.57 14.19 1.68
CA ARG A 150 -10.03 15.56 1.43
C ARG A 150 -9.47 16.18 0.15
N LEU A 151 -8.85 15.37 -0.71
CA LEU A 151 -8.18 15.85 -1.92
C LEU A 151 -9.07 16.78 -2.75
N ASP A 152 -10.23 16.30 -3.20
CA ASP A 152 -11.17 17.09 -4.01
C ASP A 152 -11.96 18.13 -3.18
N LEU A 153 -12.14 17.90 -1.88
CA LEU A 153 -12.92 18.79 -1.01
C LEU A 153 -12.18 20.08 -0.66
N ASP A 154 -10.86 19.98 -0.47
CA ASP A 154 -9.96 21.10 -0.15
C ASP A 154 -9.15 21.56 -1.37
N ASP A 155 -9.36 20.94 -2.54
CA ASP A 155 -8.65 21.20 -3.79
C ASP A 155 -7.11 21.21 -3.64
N TYR A 156 -6.56 20.20 -2.95
CA TYR A 156 -5.14 20.15 -2.57
C TYR A 156 -4.17 20.26 -3.75
N ASN A 157 -4.58 19.80 -4.93
CA ASN A 157 -3.77 19.79 -6.15
C ASN A 157 -4.08 20.97 -7.09
N ASN A 158 -5.10 21.80 -6.77
CA ASN A 158 -5.59 22.89 -7.63
C ASN A 158 -6.03 22.42 -9.03
N ASP A 159 -6.62 21.24 -9.14
CA ASP A 159 -7.04 20.62 -10.39
C ASP A 159 -8.41 19.90 -10.27
N THR A 160 -9.16 20.13 -9.18
CA THR A 160 -10.50 19.52 -9.02
C THR A 160 -11.49 19.99 -10.09
N GLU A 161 -11.24 21.15 -10.71
CA GLU A 161 -12.04 21.63 -11.85
C GLU A 161 -11.94 20.73 -13.10
N ASP A 162 -10.84 19.98 -13.24
CA ASP A 162 -10.63 19.03 -14.34
C ASP A 162 -11.38 17.71 -14.11
N GLY A 163 -11.80 17.44 -12.87
CA GLY A 163 -12.62 16.28 -12.50
C GLY A 163 -12.26 15.69 -11.13
N LEU A 164 -13.09 14.74 -10.70
CA LEU A 164 -12.90 14.05 -9.42
C LEU A 164 -11.78 13.00 -9.49
N HIS A 165 -10.97 12.94 -8.43
CA HIS A 165 -9.88 11.99 -8.31
C HIS A 165 -10.35 10.63 -7.81
N ILE A 166 -10.99 9.85 -8.70
CA ILE A 166 -11.58 8.53 -8.39
C ILE A 166 -10.60 7.60 -7.67
N THR A 167 -9.33 7.59 -8.08
CA THR A 167 -8.29 6.79 -7.43
C THR A 167 -8.01 7.25 -6.00
N SER A 168 -8.06 8.55 -5.68
CA SER A 168 -7.93 9.02 -4.29
C SER A 168 -9.10 8.57 -3.42
N MET A 169 -10.31 8.57 -3.98
CA MET A 169 -11.50 8.11 -3.25
C MET A 169 -11.38 6.63 -2.87
N ALA A 170 -10.93 5.79 -3.80
CA ALA A 170 -10.60 4.39 -3.50
C ALA A 170 -9.45 4.28 -2.48
N GLY A 171 -8.41 5.10 -2.65
CA GLY A 171 -7.27 5.18 -1.72
C GLY A 171 -7.66 5.56 -0.30
N THR A 172 -8.70 6.39 -0.12
CA THR A 172 -9.25 6.75 1.20
C THR A 172 -9.82 5.54 1.92
N TRP A 173 -10.55 4.68 1.21
CA TRP A 173 -11.05 3.43 1.76
C TRP A 173 -9.92 2.47 2.10
N MET A 174 -8.90 2.35 1.24
CA MET A 174 -7.72 1.53 1.50
C MET A 174 -6.93 2.02 2.72
N ALA A 175 -6.70 3.32 2.87
CA ALA A 175 -6.03 3.90 4.02
C ALA A 175 -6.78 3.63 5.34
N LEU A 176 -8.12 3.58 5.30
CA LEU A 176 -8.92 3.19 6.46
C LEU A 176 -8.79 1.68 6.76
N VAL A 177 -8.96 0.82 5.75
CA VAL A 177 -9.08 -0.63 5.95
C VAL A 177 -7.73 -1.32 6.09
N GLU A 178 -6.80 -1.04 5.18
CA GLU A 178 -5.45 -1.61 5.17
C GLU A 178 -4.49 -0.77 6.02
N GLY A 179 -4.70 0.54 6.13
CA GLY A 179 -3.93 1.40 7.03
C GLY A 179 -4.40 1.21 8.46
N PHE A 180 -5.41 1.97 8.89
CA PHE A 180 -5.83 1.99 10.30
C PHE A 180 -6.40 0.67 10.80
N GLY A 181 -7.16 -0.04 9.96
CA GLY A 181 -7.71 -1.36 10.27
C GLY A 181 -6.66 -2.48 10.25
N GLY A 182 -5.46 -2.22 9.73
CA GLY A 182 -4.38 -3.20 9.64
C GLY A 182 -4.77 -4.47 8.90
N MET A 183 -5.71 -4.39 7.94
CA MET A 183 -6.21 -5.57 7.24
C MET A 183 -5.17 -6.09 6.24
N ARG A 184 -4.82 -7.38 6.32
CA ARG A 184 -4.03 -8.09 5.30
C ARG A 184 -4.62 -9.44 4.97
N ALA A 185 -4.36 -9.92 3.76
CA ALA A 185 -4.64 -11.28 3.35
C ALA A 185 -3.32 -12.05 3.24
N GLU A 186 -3.06 -12.96 4.17
CA GLU A 186 -1.80 -13.67 4.33
C GLU A 186 -2.09 -15.15 4.59
N ASP A 187 -1.35 -16.07 3.96
CA ASP A 187 -1.47 -17.51 4.20
C ASP A 187 -2.92 -18.06 4.18
N ASP A 188 -3.72 -17.60 3.21
CA ASP A 188 -5.14 -17.95 3.05
C ASP A 188 -6.08 -17.49 4.18
N MET A 189 -5.61 -16.59 5.05
CA MET A 189 -6.34 -16.00 6.17
C MET A 189 -6.39 -14.48 6.06
N LEU A 190 -7.38 -13.88 6.74
CA LEU A 190 -7.36 -12.46 7.02
C LEU A 190 -6.63 -12.18 8.33
N ALA A 191 -5.78 -11.16 8.31
CA ALA A 191 -5.15 -10.58 9.48
C ALA A 191 -5.69 -9.17 9.75
N PHE A 192 -5.82 -8.81 11.02
CA PHE A 192 -6.16 -7.45 11.47
C PHE A 192 -5.27 -7.04 12.64
N ASP A 193 -4.62 -5.89 12.51
CA ASP A 193 -3.95 -5.21 13.63
C ASP A 193 -4.36 -3.73 13.66
N PRO A 194 -5.57 -3.44 14.17
CA PRO A 194 -6.12 -2.11 14.09
C PRO A 194 -5.54 -1.18 15.14
N HIS A 195 -5.39 0.09 14.76
CA HIS A 195 -5.18 1.19 15.69
C HIS A 195 -6.24 2.28 15.53
N LEU A 196 -6.49 3.03 16.59
CA LEU A 196 -7.43 4.16 16.59
C LEU A 196 -6.65 5.48 16.47
N PRO A 197 -6.84 6.28 15.41
CA PRO A 197 -6.28 7.62 15.36
C PRO A 197 -6.73 8.47 16.55
N GLU A 198 -5.83 9.24 17.16
CA GLU A 198 -6.10 9.97 18.41
C GLU A 198 -7.32 10.91 18.34
N LYS A 199 -7.59 11.46 17.15
CA LYS A 199 -8.70 12.39 16.92
C LYS A 199 -10.06 11.71 16.79
N TRP A 200 -10.12 10.38 16.76
CA TRP A 200 -11.34 9.61 16.55
C TRP A 200 -11.83 8.96 17.85
N ASN A 201 -13.15 8.80 17.97
CA ASN A 201 -13.74 8.03 19.07
C ASN A 201 -13.89 6.55 18.71
N SER A 202 -14.21 6.28 17.45
CA SER A 202 -14.32 4.95 16.88
C SER A 202 -14.40 5.04 15.35
N TYR A 203 -14.16 3.92 14.68
CA TYR A 203 -14.52 3.72 13.28
C TYR A 203 -14.98 2.27 13.09
N ASN A 204 -15.71 2.02 12.02
CA ASN A 204 -16.08 0.68 11.62
C ASN A 204 -16.09 0.56 10.11
N PHE A 205 -15.91 -0.66 9.63
CA PHE A 205 -16.02 -0.98 8.22
C PHE A 205 -16.53 -2.41 8.03
N HIS A 206 -17.03 -2.67 6.83
CA HIS A 206 -17.49 -3.99 6.42
C HIS A 206 -16.64 -4.47 5.26
N ILE A 207 -16.34 -5.76 5.28
CA ILE A 207 -15.70 -6.44 4.15
C ILE A 207 -16.41 -7.75 3.87
N ARG A 208 -16.22 -8.25 2.65
CA ARG A 208 -16.58 -9.61 2.30
C ARG A 208 -15.32 -10.38 1.97
N TRP A 209 -15.03 -11.39 2.78
CA TRP A 209 -13.93 -12.32 2.54
C TRP A 209 -14.50 -13.69 2.27
N ARG A 210 -14.32 -14.17 1.02
CA ARG A 210 -15.03 -15.35 0.53
C ARG A 210 -16.54 -15.17 0.79
N ASN A 211 -17.21 -16.16 1.36
CA ASN A 211 -18.63 -16.08 1.71
C ASN A 211 -18.89 -15.50 3.11
N HIS A 212 -17.89 -14.90 3.76
CA HIS A 212 -18.03 -14.27 5.08
C HIS A 212 -18.24 -12.76 4.96
N PHE A 213 -19.36 -12.27 5.51
CA PHE A 213 -19.61 -10.84 5.68
C PHE A 213 -19.16 -10.41 7.08
N LEU A 214 -18.07 -9.66 7.13
CA LEU A 214 -17.41 -9.28 8.37
C LEU A 214 -17.66 -7.81 8.68
N HIS A 215 -17.89 -7.51 9.95
CA HIS A 215 -17.97 -6.15 10.48
C HIS A 215 -16.85 -5.96 11.51
N ILE A 216 -15.98 -4.98 11.25
CA ILE A 216 -14.88 -4.61 12.13
C ILE A 216 -15.26 -3.28 12.79
N LEU A 217 -15.21 -3.24 14.12
CA LEU A 217 -15.41 -2.06 14.94
C LEU A 217 -14.14 -1.80 15.75
N VAL A 218 -13.65 -0.56 15.74
CA VAL A 218 -12.49 -0.14 16.52
C VAL A 218 -12.88 1.07 17.33
N GLY A 219 -12.61 1.04 18.63
CA GLY A 219 -12.91 2.12 19.57
C GLY A 219 -11.84 2.23 20.66
N LYS A 220 -12.08 3.11 21.63
CA LYS A 220 -11.11 3.39 22.71
C LYS A 220 -10.80 2.19 23.60
N ASP A 221 -11.74 1.26 23.72
CA ASP A 221 -11.63 0.07 24.57
C ASP A 221 -11.11 -1.17 23.84
N GLY A 222 -10.72 -1.04 22.56
CA GLY A 222 -10.23 -2.13 21.72
C GLY A 222 -11.00 -2.29 20.41
N ALA A 223 -10.87 -3.46 19.79
CA ALA A 223 -11.51 -3.82 18.55
C ALA A 223 -12.47 -5.01 18.73
N ALA A 224 -13.42 -5.14 17.80
CA ALA A 224 -14.32 -6.26 17.71
C ALA A 224 -14.52 -6.65 16.24
N LEU A 225 -14.54 -7.96 15.98
CA LEU A 225 -14.85 -8.54 14.67
C LEU A 225 -16.08 -9.42 14.81
N LYS A 226 -17.13 -9.07 14.06
CA LYS A 226 -18.37 -9.83 13.95
C LYS A 226 -18.44 -10.57 12.62
N ASN A 227 -18.67 -11.88 12.67
CA ASN A 227 -18.88 -12.73 11.52
C ASN A 227 -20.38 -12.95 11.30
N ASN A 228 -20.96 -12.31 10.29
CA ASN A 228 -22.39 -12.40 9.98
C ASN A 228 -22.72 -13.55 9.01
N ALA A 229 -21.81 -14.51 8.81
CA ALA A 229 -22.04 -15.70 8.01
C ALA A 229 -22.37 -16.92 8.88
N ASP A 230 -22.89 -17.96 8.23
CA ASP A 230 -23.35 -19.21 8.87
C ASP A 230 -22.21 -20.23 9.07
N GLN A 231 -20.97 -19.82 8.85
CA GLN A 231 -19.77 -20.66 9.01
C GLN A 231 -18.75 -19.96 9.91
N THR A 232 -18.05 -20.72 10.74
CA THR A 232 -16.91 -20.22 11.52
C THR A 232 -15.77 -19.81 10.59
N LEU A 233 -15.07 -18.72 10.93
CA LEU A 233 -13.92 -18.22 10.19
C LEU A 233 -12.68 -18.23 11.09
N LYS A 234 -11.54 -18.66 10.54
CA LYS A 234 -10.22 -18.45 11.16
C LYS A 234 -9.63 -17.14 10.65
N VAL A 235 -9.19 -16.29 11.57
CA VAL A 235 -8.55 -15.00 11.30
C VAL A 235 -7.35 -14.83 12.23
N LYS A 236 -6.41 -13.96 11.86
CA LYS A 236 -5.33 -13.51 12.72
C LYS A 236 -5.70 -12.14 13.29
N LEU A 237 -5.77 -12.00 14.62
CA LEU A 237 -6.10 -10.76 15.32
C LEU A 237 -4.92 -10.39 16.21
N ARG A 238 -4.26 -9.27 15.94
CA ARG A 238 -3.02 -8.83 16.63
C ARG A 238 -1.95 -9.94 16.71
N GLY A 239 -1.74 -10.65 15.61
CA GLY A 239 -0.77 -11.75 15.54
C GLY A 239 -1.30 -13.13 15.96
N GLU A 240 -2.41 -13.20 16.69
CA GLU A 240 -2.95 -14.46 17.22
C GLU A 240 -4.03 -15.05 16.33
N ILE A 241 -3.97 -16.37 16.07
CA ILE A 241 -5.01 -17.06 15.28
C ILE A 241 -6.23 -17.31 16.16
N VAL A 242 -7.38 -16.79 15.75
CA VAL A 242 -8.66 -16.89 16.47
C VAL A 242 -9.76 -17.44 15.56
N GLU A 243 -10.61 -18.29 16.11
CA GLU A 243 -11.86 -18.72 15.48
C GLU A 243 -13.00 -17.75 15.84
N VAL A 244 -13.62 -17.16 14.83
CA VAL A 244 -14.80 -16.31 14.98
C VAL A 244 -16.02 -17.16 14.62
N PRO A 245 -16.88 -17.51 15.60
CA PRO A 245 -18.04 -18.37 15.36
C PRO A 245 -18.98 -17.80 14.30
N ALA A 246 -19.74 -18.70 13.64
CA ALA A 246 -20.85 -18.31 12.80
C ALA A 246 -21.84 -17.42 13.58
N GLN A 247 -22.30 -16.32 12.96
CA GLN A 247 -23.15 -15.31 13.60
C GLN A 247 -22.60 -14.78 14.94
N GLY A 248 -21.28 -14.89 15.16
CA GLY A 248 -20.60 -14.55 16.41
C GLY A 248 -19.75 -13.29 16.34
N GLU A 249 -19.25 -12.86 17.50
CA GLU A 249 -18.36 -11.71 17.65
C GLU A 249 -17.19 -12.08 18.57
N VAL A 250 -16.00 -11.59 18.24
CA VAL A 250 -14.79 -11.67 19.06
C VAL A 250 -14.25 -10.26 19.30
N LYS A 251 -13.89 -9.95 20.56
CA LYS A 251 -13.21 -8.71 20.94
C LYS A 251 -11.71 -8.95 21.14
N PHE A 252 -10.88 -7.99 20.77
CA PHE A 252 -9.41 -8.10 20.74
C PHE A 252 -8.72 -6.72 20.73
#